data_AF-A0A4V5N701-F1
#
_entry.id   AF-A0A4V5N701-F1
#
_cell.length_a   1.000
_cell.length_b   1.000
_cell.length_c   1.000
_cell.angle_alpha   90.00
_cell.angle_beta   90.00
_cell.angle_gamma   90.00
#
_symmetry.space_group_name_H-M   'P 1'
#
loop_
_entity.id
_entity.type
_entity.pdbx_description
1 polymer ?
#
loop_
_entity_poly.entity_id
_entity_poly.type
_entity_poly.pdbx_seq_one_letter_code
_entity_poly.pdbx_strand_id
1 'polypeptide(L)'
;MSHRSLFSYPVTRPYPYTWFTPVAIGALVFFTILFSLLNFVSTGYTLVTHETLNPNATVDEHVWKPYWPSWLTKNVQPTCRPAELAVGRVLFTNQTALTYTLTDIWQPSAGRAGGAGTADGITPRLAYYNNVLENCTVHSIGIDFASTDRTATQYAFSDYGAVVRSFATCAMTIPNGTLNVNLTQEYDYVPSTVSFANLYQFLGTNFLSRNKSERASLYWGESLLSMYWASTTHELATIRDNQTSSGNPGIDKGMLFFRPNPDQSTPNITADDFFTVDHRFLQASTNGTTAVLRPETSGRQDEFISLPNLISSATYPNIWHLADILAKAAYSTILTDLGQPSTTTNDTNLLLTPETLTHFTKNFTILRRAISNAYPGPAVRPYGTEATGSLGTTPSTFSTRYLCTIPERKPAGTIFVAVLVADLVMLQALWWLGTAVLGVFALRRRPGAMECVGCSTQLPAPLLRGASGVGAVGGGYRAVEKAEEADGLEMGGLRMRGQGGELKQGRRSSSSSRSVSQERLLNPVSMDIGRL
;
A
#
# COMPACT_ATOMS: atom_id res chain seq x y z
N MET A 1 36.01 46.83 55.84
CA MET A 1 35.55 46.10 54.63
C MET A 1 34.29 46.80 54.14
N SER A 2 34.34 47.36 52.92
CA SER A 2 33.18 48.04 52.32
C SER A 2 32.32 46.98 51.62
N HIS A 3 31.06 46.83 52.05
CA HIS A 3 30.10 45.97 51.36
C HIS A 3 29.76 46.59 50.00
N ARG A 4 30.21 45.98 48.91
CA ARG A 4 29.70 46.28 47.57
C ARG A 4 28.51 45.36 47.28
N SER A 5 27.33 45.96 47.11
CA SER A 5 26.16 45.28 46.57
C SER A 5 26.50 44.74 45.17
N LEU A 6 26.14 43.48 44.91
CA LEU A 6 26.22 42.84 43.60
C LEU A 6 25.07 43.29 42.67
N PHE A 7 24.07 43.99 43.21
CA PHE A 7 22.94 44.52 42.46
C PHE A 7 23.21 45.98 42.06
N SER A 8 23.24 46.25 40.75
CA SER A 8 23.24 47.57 40.15
C SER A 8 21.86 47.87 39.58
N TYR A 9 21.40 49.12 39.71
CA TYR A 9 20.14 49.58 39.12
C TYR A 9 20.43 50.21 37.75
N PRO A 10 19.61 49.95 36.72
CA PRO A 10 19.78 50.60 35.42
C PRO A 10 19.41 52.08 35.55
N VAL A 11 20.36 52.98 35.35
CA VAL A 11 20.07 54.42 35.23
C VAL A 11 19.39 54.66 33.88
N THR A 12 18.08 54.92 33.88
CA THR A 12 17.32 55.24 32.67
C THR A 12 17.62 56.68 32.22
N ARG A 13 18.65 56.86 31.40
CA ARG A 13 18.92 58.13 30.70
C ARG A 13 18.32 58.08 29.29
N PRO A 14 17.70 59.17 28.79
CA PRO A 14 17.28 59.23 27.40
C PRO A 14 18.49 59.12 26.48
N TYR A 15 18.36 58.36 25.40
CA TYR A 15 19.42 58.24 24.39
C TYR A 15 19.68 59.62 23.76
N PRO A 16 20.94 60.01 23.57
CA PRO A 16 21.31 61.36 23.11
C PRO A 16 21.01 61.61 21.62
N TYR A 17 20.48 60.62 20.90
CA TYR A 17 20.29 60.67 19.45
C TYR A 17 18.80 60.81 19.11
N THR A 18 18.41 61.92 18.50
CA THR A 18 17.01 62.23 18.13
C THR A 18 16.45 61.33 17.03
N TRP A 19 17.31 60.73 16.19
CA TRP A 19 16.93 59.77 15.16
C TRP A 19 16.63 58.36 15.71
N PHE A 20 16.98 58.10 16.97
CA PHE A 20 16.83 56.77 17.56
C PHE A 20 15.36 56.38 17.74
N THR A 21 14.52 57.30 18.23
CA THR A 21 13.08 57.07 18.42
C THR A 21 12.34 56.73 17.12
N PRO A 22 12.45 57.50 16.01
CA PRO A 22 11.78 57.15 14.76
C PRO A 22 12.32 55.84 14.15
N VAL A 23 13.62 55.55 14.28
CA VAL A 23 14.20 54.26 13.85
C VAL A 23 13.67 53.10 14.69
N ALA A 24 13.54 53.27 16.01
CA ALA A 24 13.00 52.25 16.89
C ALA A 24 11.52 51.94 16.57
N ILE A 25 10.71 52.97 16.30
CA ILE A 25 9.31 52.80 15.88
C ILE A 25 9.25 52.10 14.52
N GLY A 26 10.05 52.54 13.55
CA GLY A 26 10.11 51.90 12.21
C GLY A 26 10.55 50.43 12.28
N ALA A 27 11.56 50.13 13.11
CA ALA A 27 12.01 48.77 13.36
C ALA A 27 10.91 47.94 14.03
N LEU A 28 10.22 48.47 15.04
CA LEU A 28 9.14 47.77 15.71
C LEU A 28 8.00 47.42 14.73
N VAL A 29 7.59 48.36 13.88
CA VAL A 29 6.58 48.10 12.84
C VAL A 29 7.07 47.04 11.85
N PHE A 30 8.30 47.15 11.35
CA PHE A 30 8.87 46.15 10.44
C PHE A 30 8.91 44.75 11.06
N PHE A 31 9.40 44.63 12.30
CA PHE A 31 9.49 43.36 13.01
C PHE A 31 8.12 42.80 13.40
N THR A 32 7.12 43.65 13.71
CA THR A 32 5.74 43.16 13.92
C THR A 32 5.22 42.48 12.66
N ILE A 33 5.30 43.13 11.49
CA ILE A 33 4.85 42.56 10.21
C ILE A 33 5.62 41.27 9.89
N LEU A 34 6.95 41.27 10.09
CA LEU A 34 7.78 40.11 9.84
C LEU A 34 7.42 38.93 10.74
N PHE A 35 7.31 39.14 12.06
CA PHE A 35 6.96 38.08 13.00
C PHE A 35 5.54 37.57 12.78
N SER A 36 4.58 38.46 12.49
CA SER A 36 3.21 38.03 12.18
C SER A 36 3.18 37.09 10.97
N LEU A 37 3.95 37.40 9.91
CA LEU A 37 4.07 36.51 8.73
C LEU A 37 4.74 35.18 9.09
N LEU A 38 5.87 35.19 9.80
CA LEU A 38 6.60 33.98 10.20
C LEU A 38 5.72 33.07 11.09
N ASN A 39 5.05 33.66 12.08
CA ASN A 39 4.18 32.95 13.01
C ASN A 39 2.93 32.43 12.31
N PHE A 40 2.36 33.17 11.35
CA PHE A 40 1.24 32.68 10.54
C PHE A 40 1.62 31.44 9.73
N VAL A 41 2.77 31.47 9.02
CA VAL A 41 3.24 30.31 8.24
C VAL A 41 3.50 29.11 9.13
N SER A 42 4.10 29.31 10.30
CA SER A 42 4.50 28.21 11.19
C SER A 42 3.34 27.64 12.02
N THR A 43 2.40 28.47 12.47
CA THR A 43 1.39 28.08 13.49
C THR A 43 -0.06 28.17 13.03
N GLY A 44 -0.31 28.75 11.84
CA GLY A 44 -1.65 28.95 11.28
C GLY A 44 -2.35 27.66 10.82
N TYR A 45 -1.63 26.54 10.77
CA TYR A 45 -2.13 25.26 10.26
C TYR A 45 -2.08 24.17 11.33
N THR A 46 -2.95 23.17 11.19
CA THR A 46 -2.95 21.91 11.93
C THR A 46 -2.94 20.76 10.95
N LEU A 47 -2.21 19.70 11.27
CA LEU A 47 -2.23 18.47 10.49
C LEU A 47 -3.46 17.65 10.86
N VAL A 48 -4.32 17.38 9.88
CA VAL A 48 -5.53 16.56 10.02
C VAL A 48 -5.39 15.30 9.18
N THR A 49 -5.80 14.16 9.74
CA THR A 49 -5.75 12.87 9.05
C THR A 49 -6.92 12.69 8.09
N HIS A 50 -6.61 12.43 6.83
CA HIS A 50 -7.53 12.16 5.73
C HIS A 50 -7.22 10.81 5.08
N GLU A 51 -8.26 10.11 4.64
CA GLU A 51 -8.13 8.92 3.79
C GLU A 51 -8.00 9.33 2.32
N THR A 52 -6.96 8.85 1.64
CA THR A 52 -6.75 9.08 0.19
C THR A 52 -6.47 7.76 -0.52
N LEU A 53 -6.77 7.71 -1.82
CA LEU A 53 -6.40 6.62 -2.72
C LEU A 53 -5.05 6.86 -3.42
N ASN A 54 -4.56 8.11 -3.43
CA ASN A 54 -3.32 8.49 -4.09
C ASN A 54 -2.40 9.28 -3.14
N PRO A 55 -1.50 8.60 -2.41
CA PRO A 55 -0.65 9.25 -1.42
C PRO A 55 0.37 10.20 -2.08
N ASN A 56 0.83 9.90 -3.31
CA ASN A 56 1.83 10.71 -3.99
C ASN A 56 1.26 12.09 -4.36
N ALA A 57 0.06 12.11 -4.97
CA ALA A 57 -0.62 13.37 -5.30
C ALA A 57 -0.91 14.21 -4.05
N THR A 58 -1.29 13.56 -2.94
CA THR A 58 -1.59 14.25 -1.68
C THR A 58 -0.33 14.83 -1.01
N VAL A 59 0.82 14.18 -1.11
CA VAL A 59 2.09 14.71 -0.58
C VAL A 59 2.64 15.85 -1.45
N ASP A 60 2.38 15.81 -2.76
CA ASP A 60 2.81 16.86 -3.68
C ASP A 60 2.04 18.19 -3.47
N GLU A 61 0.87 18.15 -2.84
CA GLU A 61 0.03 19.31 -2.55
C GLU A 61 0.59 20.16 -1.39
N HIS A 62 1.62 20.96 -1.70
CA HIS A 62 2.26 21.86 -0.74
C HIS A 62 1.46 23.15 -0.57
N VAL A 63 0.92 23.37 0.65
CA VAL A 63 0.26 24.65 1.03
C VAL A 63 1.19 25.84 0.81
N TRP A 64 2.46 25.67 1.14
CA TRP A 64 3.51 26.65 0.91
C TRP A 64 4.43 26.12 -0.19
N LYS A 65 4.21 26.59 -1.43
CA LYS A 65 5.12 26.39 -2.58
C LYS A 65 6.57 26.73 -2.18
N PRO A 66 7.62 26.27 -2.91
CA PRO A 66 9.02 26.22 -2.45
C PRO A 66 9.71 27.57 -2.13
N TYR A 67 8.97 28.68 -2.08
CA TYR A 67 9.44 30.02 -1.72
C TYR A 67 9.72 30.20 -0.22
N TRP A 68 9.25 29.30 0.64
CA TRP A 68 9.46 29.38 2.09
C TRP A 68 10.51 28.37 2.58
N PRO A 69 11.44 28.77 3.48
CA PRO A 69 12.44 27.86 4.02
C PRO A 69 11.82 26.65 4.72
N SER A 70 12.40 25.47 4.51
CA SER A 70 11.89 24.19 5.05
C SER A 70 11.80 24.15 6.58
N TRP A 71 12.65 24.90 7.29
CA TRP A 71 12.61 24.98 8.75
C TRP A 71 11.36 25.70 9.29
N LEU A 72 10.71 26.55 8.47
CA LEU A 72 9.43 27.21 8.82
C LEU A 72 8.22 26.33 8.50
N THR A 73 8.32 25.51 7.46
CA THR A 73 7.20 24.73 6.92
C THR A 73 7.23 23.25 7.33
N LYS A 74 8.26 22.78 8.04
CA LYS A 74 8.44 21.38 8.47
C LYS A 74 7.20 20.78 9.15
N ASN A 75 6.51 21.58 9.97
CA ASN A 75 5.34 21.13 10.73
C ASN A 75 4.02 21.20 9.93
N VAL A 76 4.08 21.68 8.69
CA VAL A 76 2.92 21.96 7.82
C VAL A 76 3.03 21.13 6.52
N GLN A 77 4.04 20.26 6.40
CA GLN A 77 4.18 19.40 5.23
C GLN A 77 3.20 18.21 5.31
N PRO A 78 2.51 17.88 4.20
CA PRO A 78 1.69 16.69 4.16
C PRO A 78 2.56 15.44 4.28
N THR A 79 2.10 14.45 5.05
CA THR A 79 2.80 13.15 5.18
C THR A 79 1.81 12.01 5.09
N CYS A 80 2.17 10.92 4.40
CA CYS A 80 1.32 9.74 4.28
C CYS A 80 1.97 8.53 4.95
N ARG A 81 1.16 7.71 5.62
CA ARG A 81 1.60 6.43 6.16
C ARG A 81 1.37 5.32 5.14
N PRO A 82 2.28 4.33 5.04
CA PRO A 82 2.07 3.16 4.19
C PRO A 82 0.86 2.36 4.68
N ALA A 83 0.15 1.74 3.74
CA ALA A 83 -0.94 0.83 4.03
C ALA A 83 -0.38 -0.54 4.42
N GLU A 84 -0.93 -1.16 5.47
CA GLU A 84 -0.58 -2.54 5.84
C GLU A 84 -1.47 -3.54 5.10
N LEU A 85 -0.87 -4.32 4.19
CA LEU A 85 -1.53 -5.41 3.48
C LEU A 85 -1.10 -6.74 4.11
N ALA A 86 -2.02 -7.44 4.77
CA ALA A 86 -1.74 -8.75 5.36
C ALA A 86 -1.85 -9.87 4.31
N VAL A 87 -1.05 -10.94 4.48
CA VAL A 87 -1.22 -12.19 3.73
C VAL A 87 -2.60 -12.79 4.04
N GLY A 88 -3.26 -13.34 3.02
CA GLY A 88 -4.63 -13.85 3.06
C GLY A 88 -5.71 -12.79 2.80
N ARG A 89 -5.33 -11.51 2.65
CA ARG A 89 -6.28 -10.44 2.32
C ARG A 89 -6.65 -10.46 0.83
N VAL A 90 -7.93 -10.25 0.55
CA VAL A 90 -8.44 -10.02 -0.81
C VAL A 90 -8.26 -8.54 -1.18
N LEU A 91 -7.72 -8.30 -2.36
CA LEU A 91 -7.33 -7.00 -2.89
C LEU A 91 -7.84 -6.82 -4.32
N PHE A 92 -8.00 -5.57 -4.73
CA PHE A 92 -8.23 -5.18 -6.12
C PHE A 92 -7.03 -4.38 -6.62
N THR A 93 -6.86 -4.29 -7.93
CA THR A 93 -6.00 -3.31 -8.57
C THR A 93 -6.76 -2.00 -8.81
N ASN A 94 -6.05 -0.93 -9.18
CA ASN A 94 -6.65 0.30 -9.70
C ASN A 94 -7.52 0.08 -10.97
N GLN A 95 -7.31 -1.04 -11.67
CA GLN A 95 -8.10 -1.49 -12.82
C GLN A 95 -9.40 -2.21 -12.42
N THR A 96 -9.52 -2.65 -11.17
CA THR A 96 -10.74 -3.20 -10.55
C THR A 96 -11.46 -4.28 -11.36
N ALA A 97 -10.74 -5.08 -12.16
CA ALA A 97 -11.35 -6.15 -12.94
C ALA A 97 -11.36 -7.47 -12.17
N LEU A 98 -10.26 -7.85 -11.51
CA LEU A 98 -10.18 -9.11 -10.76
C LEU A 98 -9.90 -8.88 -9.27
N THR A 99 -10.32 -9.85 -8.47
CA THR A 99 -9.97 -9.99 -7.07
C THR A 99 -8.76 -10.89 -6.91
N TYR A 100 -7.76 -10.43 -6.16
CA TYR A 100 -6.55 -11.19 -5.86
C TYR A 100 -6.41 -11.43 -4.37
N THR A 101 -5.98 -12.62 -3.99
CA THR A 101 -5.57 -12.93 -2.62
C THR A 101 -4.05 -12.89 -2.55
N LEU A 102 -3.50 -12.07 -1.65
CA LEU A 102 -2.07 -12.01 -1.39
C LEU A 102 -1.64 -13.26 -0.61
N THR A 103 -0.87 -14.17 -1.20
CA THR A 103 -0.55 -15.46 -0.57
C THR A 103 0.87 -15.55 -0.03
N ASP A 104 1.82 -14.81 -0.60
CA ASP A 104 3.21 -14.79 -0.13
C ASP A 104 3.89 -13.46 -0.48
N ILE A 105 4.90 -13.10 0.30
CA ILE A 105 5.70 -11.88 0.14
C ILE A 105 7.15 -12.24 0.47
N TRP A 106 8.09 -12.00 -0.46
CA TRP A 106 9.50 -12.27 -0.21
C TRP A 106 10.41 -11.30 -0.97
N GLN A 107 11.65 -11.14 -0.48
CA GLN A 107 12.67 -10.35 -1.16
C GLN A 107 13.71 -11.31 -1.76
N PRO A 108 14.02 -11.21 -3.07
CA PRO A 108 15.09 -12.01 -3.66
C PRO A 108 16.43 -11.63 -3.05
N SER A 109 17.07 -12.57 -2.34
CA SER A 109 18.43 -12.41 -1.82
C SER A 109 19.43 -12.30 -2.97
N ALA A 110 20.41 -11.39 -2.85
CA ALA A 110 21.45 -11.20 -3.87
C ALA A 110 22.13 -12.54 -4.25
N GLY A 111 21.93 -12.98 -5.50
CA GLY A 111 22.54 -14.19 -6.05
C GLY A 111 21.75 -15.50 -5.94
N ARG A 112 20.52 -15.50 -5.39
CA ARG A 112 19.61 -16.65 -5.45
C ARG A 112 18.23 -16.22 -5.92
N ALA A 113 17.69 -16.92 -6.92
CA ALA A 113 16.28 -16.79 -7.31
C ALA A 113 15.41 -17.32 -6.16
N GLY A 114 15.12 -16.47 -5.19
CA GLY A 114 14.16 -16.77 -4.13
C GLY A 114 12.79 -17.03 -4.75
N GLY A 115 12.22 -18.20 -4.50
CA GLY A 115 10.89 -18.59 -4.94
C GLY A 115 9.91 -18.64 -3.76
N ALA A 116 8.63 -18.87 -4.08
CA ALA A 116 7.59 -19.12 -3.10
C ALA A 116 8.05 -20.20 -2.08
N GLY A 117 7.99 -19.89 -0.79
CA GLY A 117 8.41 -20.83 0.27
C GLY A 117 9.92 -20.92 0.56
N THR A 118 10.77 -20.05 -0.02
CA THR A 118 12.14 -19.93 0.46
C THR A 118 12.19 -19.23 1.82
N ALA A 119 13.07 -19.70 2.72
CA ALA A 119 13.22 -19.15 4.08
C ALA A 119 13.67 -17.67 4.13
N ASP A 120 14.06 -17.12 2.98
CA ASP A 120 14.45 -15.73 2.82
C ASP A 120 13.20 -14.84 2.65
N GLY A 121 12.65 -14.38 3.78
CA GLY A 121 11.86 -13.15 3.80
C GLY A 121 10.33 -13.27 3.68
N ILE A 122 9.73 -14.40 4.08
CA ILE A 122 8.26 -14.48 4.25
C ILE A 122 7.83 -13.47 5.32
N THR A 123 7.24 -12.36 4.90
CA THR A 123 6.67 -11.36 5.81
C THR A 123 5.16 -11.53 5.88
N PRO A 124 4.54 -11.56 7.08
CA PRO A 124 3.08 -11.73 7.20
C PRO A 124 2.31 -10.48 6.76
N ARG A 125 3.02 -9.36 6.57
CA ARG A 125 2.45 -8.06 6.21
C ARG A 125 3.40 -7.31 5.28
N LEU A 126 2.79 -6.64 4.31
CA LEU A 126 3.43 -5.74 3.36
C LEU A 126 3.11 -4.28 3.72
N ALA A 127 4.15 -3.49 3.98
CA ALA A 127 4.04 -2.03 4.05
C ALA A 127 4.03 -1.48 2.61
N TYR A 128 2.84 -1.17 2.10
CA TYR A 128 2.63 -0.76 0.72
C TYR A 128 2.48 0.76 0.59
N TYR A 129 3.09 1.36 -0.44
CA TYR A 129 3.07 2.81 -0.68
C TYR A 129 2.81 3.13 -2.16
N ASN A 130 1.71 2.61 -2.70
CA ASN A 130 1.25 2.82 -4.09
C ASN A 130 2.32 2.49 -5.15
N ASN A 131 3.16 1.49 -4.88
CA ASN A 131 4.19 1.04 -5.81
C ASN A 131 3.55 0.29 -6.98
N VAL A 132 4.06 0.52 -8.20
CA VAL A 132 3.58 -0.15 -9.40
C VAL A 132 3.94 -1.64 -9.37
N LEU A 133 3.03 -2.48 -9.85
CA LEU A 133 3.25 -3.90 -10.09
C LEU A 133 3.97 -4.08 -11.43
N GLU A 134 5.16 -4.65 -11.38
CA GLU A 134 6.05 -4.82 -12.54
C GLU A 134 6.48 -6.28 -12.69
N ASN A 135 6.88 -6.67 -13.89
CA ASN A 135 7.36 -8.01 -14.21
C ASN A 135 6.44 -9.13 -13.68
N CYS A 136 5.13 -8.94 -13.81
CA CYS A 136 4.19 -9.95 -13.37
C CYS A 136 4.18 -11.13 -14.33
N THR A 137 4.30 -12.33 -13.78
CA THR A 137 4.26 -13.60 -14.52
C THR A 137 3.17 -14.49 -13.96
N VAL A 138 2.37 -15.09 -14.85
CA VAL A 138 1.36 -16.08 -14.48
C VAL A 138 1.99 -17.46 -14.66
N HIS A 139 2.16 -18.19 -13.55
CA HIS A 139 2.86 -19.48 -13.53
C HIS A 139 1.98 -20.63 -13.94
N SER A 140 0.69 -20.55 -13.59
CA SER A 140 -0.25 -21.63 -13.86
C SER A 140 -1.70 -21.19 -13.75
N ILE A 141 -2.55 -21.93 -14.45
CA ILE A 141 -4.00 -21.76 -14.46
C ILE A 141 -4.64 -23.13 -14.28
N GLY A 142 -5.32 -23.31 -13.16
CA GLY A 142 -6.18 -24.45 -12.87
C GLY A 142 -7.62 -24.19 -13.30
N ILE A 143 -8.29 -25.18 -13.85
CA ILE A 143 -9.72 -25.15 -14.13
C ILE A 143 -10.35 -26.38 -13.47
N ASP A 144 -11.13 -26.12 -12.43
CA ASP A 144 -11.82 -27.14 -11.65
C ASP A 144 -13.26 -27.28 -12.14
N PHE A 145 -13.57 -28.39 -12.78
CA PHE A 145 -14.91 -28.74 -13.20
C PHE A 145 -15.62 -29.55 -12.12
N ALA A 146 -16.83 -29.15 -11.79
CA ALA A 146 -17.72 -29.92 -10.94
C ALA A 146 -19.12 -29.94 -11.54
N SER A 147 -19.75 -31.10 -11.53
CA SER A 147 -21.20 -31.23 -11.64
C SER A 147 -21.78 -31.63 -10.27
N THR A 148 -21.28 -32.72 -9.69
CA THR A 148 -21.68 -33.15 -8.33
C THR A 148 -21.16 -32.15 -7.27
N ASP A 149 -21.98 -31.88 -6.23
CA ASP A 149 -21.78 -30.87 -5.17
C ASP A 149 -22.09 -29.41 -5.51
N ARG A 150 -22.61 -29.11 -6.70
CA ARG A 150 -23.18 -27.77 -6.99
C ARG A 150 -24.51 -27.58 -6.27
N THR A 151 -24.81 -26.33 -5.88
CA THR A 151 -26.11 -25.99 -5.28
C THR A 151 -27.23 -26.09 -6.32
N ALA A 152 -28.48 -26.25 -5.86
CA ALA A 152 -29.64 -26.27 -6.78
C ALA A 152 -29.76 -24.97 -7.61
N THR A 153 -29.37 -23.82 -7.03
CA THR A 153 -29.34 -22.56 -7.77
C THR A 153 -28.28 -22.57 -8.86
N GLN A 154 -27.07 -23.05 -8.58
CA GLN A 154 -26.00 -23.20 -9.58
C GLN A 154 -26.40 -24.15 -10.73
N TYR A 155 -27.04 -25.27 -10.39
CA TYR A 155 -27.58 -26.23 -11.37
C TYR A 155 -28.60 -25.59 -12.31
N ALA A 156 -29.44 -24.68 -11.81
CA ALA A 156 -30.41 -23.98 -12.66
C ALA A 156 -29.74 -23.12 -13.76
N PHE A 157 -28.51 -22.66 -13.57
CA PHE A 157 -27.74 -21.95 -14.59
C PHE A 157 -27.05 -22.91 -15.57
N SER A 158 -26.39 -23.94 -15.04
CA SER A 158 -25.67 -24.96 -15.81
C SER A 158 -25.39 -26.20 -14.96
N ASP A 159 -25.53 -27.39 -15.56
CA ASP A 159 -25.30 -28.70 -14.92
C ASP A 159 -23.84 -28.92 -14.52
N TYR A 160 -22.93 -28.24 -15.24
CA TYR A 160 -21.52 -28.12 -14.90
C TYR A 160 -21.17 -26.68 -14.58
N GLY A 161 -20.21 -26.48 -13.69
CA GLY A 161 -19.47 -25.24 -13.66
C GLY A 161 -17.98 -25.48 -13.58
N ALA A 162 -17.25 -24.43 -13.91
CA ALA A 162 -15.82 -24.37 -13.81
C ALA A 162 -15.38 -23.29 -12.82
N VAL A 163 -14.40 -23.57 -11.99
CA VAL A 163 -13.71 -22.56 -11.18
C VAL A 163 -12.31 -22.41 -11.75
N VAL A 164 -12.01 -21.22 -12.27
CA VAL A 164 -10.69 -20.91 -12.83
C VAL A 164 -9.84 -20.30 -11.74
N ARG A 165 -8.71 -20.94 -11.42
CA ARG A 165 -7.75 -20.50 -10.42
C ARG A 165 -6.42 -20.19 -11.06
N SER A 166 -5.87 -19.03 -10.79
CA SER A 166 -4.62 -18.59 -11.40
C SER A 166 -3.62 -18.17 -10.35
N PHE A 167 -2.34 -18.44 -10.64
CA PHE A 167 -1.23 -18.15 -9.73
C PHE A 167 -0.24 -17.24 -10.45
N ALA A 168 -0.04 -16.04 -9.91
CA ALA A 168 0.84 -15.04 -10.47
C ALA A 168 1.85 -14.54 -9.43
N THR A 169 3.04 -14.17 -9.90
CA THR A 169 4.01 -13.42 -9.10
C THR A 169 4.23 -12.07 -9.75
N CYS A 170 4.27 -11.02 -8.95
CA CYS A 170 4.65 -9.67 -9.38
C CYS A 170 5.85 -9.17 -8.59
N ALA A 171 6.66 -8.33 -9.22
CA ALA A 171 7.70 -7.57 -8.56
C ALA A 171 7.22 -6.14 -8.28
N MET A 172 7.76 -5.52 -7.24
CA MET A 172 7.57 -4.11 -6.91
C MET A 172 8.92 -3.53 -6.51
N THR A 173 9.23 -2.34 -6.99
CA THR A 173 10.41 -1.60 -6.54
C THR A 173 10.10 -0.91 -5.21
N ILE A 174 10.94 -1.16 -4.20
CA ILE A 174 10.93 -0.46 -2.92
C ILE A 174 12.31 0.21 -2.70
N PRO A 175 12.42 1.21 -1.81
CA PRO A 175 13.71 1.88 -1.57
C PRO A 175 14.86 0.94 -1.17
N ASN A 176 14.52 -0.22 -0.59
CA ASN A 176 15.48 -1.21 -0.10
C ASN A 176 15.76 -2.35 -1.11
N GLY A 177 15.25 -2.26 -2.35
CA GLY A 177 15.44 -3.28 -3.40
C GLY A 177 14.15 -3.68 -4.10
N THR A 178 14.13 -4.86 -4.71
CA THR A 178 12.93 -5.44 -5.31
C THR A 178 12.22 -6.32 -4.29
N LEU A 179 10.89 -6.23 -4.22
CA LEU A 179 10.05 -7.10 -3.43
C LEU A 179 9.13 -7.89 -4.36
N ASN A 180 9.01 -9.20 -4.15
CA ASN A 180 8.11 -10.06 -4.90
C ASN A 180 6.88 -10.42 -4.07
N VAL A 181 5.74 -10.51 -4.74
CA VAL A 181 4.45 -10.88 -4.13
C VAL A 181 3.78 -11.97 -4.95
N ASN A 182 3.21 -12.96 -4.28
CA ASN A 182 2.35 -13.97 -4.89
C ASN A 182 0.89 -13.61 -4.76
N LEU A 183 0.20 -13.74 -5.88
CA LEU A 183 -1.21 -13.44 -6.02
C LEU A 183 -1.93 -14.67 -6.53
N THR A 184 -3.00 -15.03 -5.83
CA THR A 184 -3.93 -16.06 -6.29
C THR A 184 -5.23 -15.39 -6.70
N GLN A 185 -5.70 -15.71 -7.89
CA GLN A 185 -6.94 -15.19 -8.45
C GLN A 185 -7.90 -16.37 -8.64
N GLU A 186 -9.17 -16.17 -8.27
CA GLU A 186 -10.24 -17.14 -8.49
C GLU A 186 -11.37 -16.47 -9.28
N TYR A 187 -11.74 -17.08 -10.40
CA TYR A 187 -12.87 -16.71 -11.23
C TYR A 187 -13.88 -17.86 -11.25
N ASP A 188 -15.01 -17.65 -10.61
CA ASP A 188 -16.19 -18.51 -10.72
C ASP A 188 -17.31 -17.68 -11.33
N TYR A 189 -17.70 -18.03 -12.56
CA TYR A 189 -18.76 -17.32 -13.26
C TYR A 189 -20.10 -17.51 -12.57
N VAL A 190 -20.40 -18.72 -12.06
CA VAL A 190 -21.68 -19.06 -11.39
C VAL A 190 -21.36 -19.56 -9.98
N PRO A 191 -21.07 -18.63 -9.03
CA PRO A 191 -20.70 -18.99 -7.66
C PRO A 191 -21.87 -19.57 -6.89
N SER A 192 -21.56 -20.27 -5.79
CA SER A 192 -22.58 -20.91 -4.93
C SER A 192 -23.53 -19.92 -4.27
N THR A 193 -23.15 -18.65 -4.19
CA THR A 193 -23.95 -17.53 -3.67
C THR A 193 -24.89 -16.92 -4.70
N VAL A 194 -24.91 -17.41 -5.94
CA VAL A 194 -25.78 -16.87 -7.00
C VAL A 194 -27.26 -17.03 -6.64
N SER A 195 -28.04 -15.96 -6.84
CA SER A 195 -29.49 -15.95 -6.66
C SER A 195 -30.20 -16.40 -7.94
N PHE A 196 -31.24 -17.20 -7.77
CA PHE A 196 -32.16 -17.58 -8.85
C PHE A 196 -32.84 -16.36 -9.50
N ALA A 197 -33.00 -15.26 -8.77
CA ALA A 197 -33.58 -14.03 -9.30
C ALA A 197 -32.76 -13.42 -10.47
N ASN A 198 -31.48 -13.76 -10.56
CA ASN A 198 -30.58 -13.27 -11.61
C ASN A 198 -30.56 -14.16 -12.87
N LEU A 199 -31.35 -15.24 -12.91
CA LEU A 199 -31.44 -16.11 -14.08
C LEU A 199 -31.74 -15.26 -15.34
N TYR A 200 -31.01 -15.48 -16.43
CA TYR A 200 -31.09 -14.73 -17.70
C TYR A 200 -30.59 -13.27 -17.67
N GLN A 201 -30.30 -12.69 -16.51
CA GLN A 201 -29.77 -11.32 -16.36
C GLN A 201 -28.31 -11.30 -15.87
N PHE A 202 -27.80 -12.47 -15.54
CA PHE A 202 -26.56 -12.65 -14.83
C PHE A 202 -25.34 -12.44 -15.73
N LEU A 203 -24.52 -11.43 -15.37
CA LEU A 203 -23.16 -11.30 -15.91
C LEU A 203 -22.10 -11.91 -14.98
N GLY A 204 -22.48 -12.31 -13.75
CA GLY A 204 -21.73 -13.23 -12.86
C GLY A 204 -20.29 -12.96 -12.48
N THR A 205 -19.72 -11.86 -12.94
CA THR A 205 -18.31 -11.59 -12.76
C THR A 205 -18.08 -10.70 -11.54
N ASN A 206 -17.04 -10.98 -10.75
CA ASN A 206 -16.54 -10.07 -9.71
C ASN A 206 -15.83 -8.82 -10.31
N PHE A 207 -16.09 -8.50 -11.59
CA PHE A 207 -15.55 -7.34 -12.27
C PHE A 207 -16.34 -6.11 -11.86
N LEU A 208 -15.67 -5.15 -11.22
CA LEU A 208 -16.32 -3.94 -10.74
C LEU A 208 -16.46 -2.86 -11.83
N SER A 209 -15.58 -2.86 -12.84
CA SER A 209 -15.60 -1.88 -13.93
C SER A 209 -15.76 -2.54 -15.29
N ARG A 210 -16.79 -2.13 -16.03
CA ARG A 210 -17.14 -2.61 -17.37
C ARG A 210 -17.08 -1.52 -18.44
N ASN A 211 -16.25 -0.49 -18.24
CA ASN A 211 -16.16 0.62 -19.17
C ASN A 211 -15.48 0.19 -20.48
N LYS A 212 -16.28 -0.06 -21.53
CA LYS A 212 -15.80 -0.48 -22.84
C LYS A 212 -14.92 0.55 -23.58
N SER A 213 -14.93 1.81 -23.17
CA SER A 213 -14.18 2.89 -23.80
C SER A 213 -12.83 3.12 -23.11
N GLU A 214 -12.80 3.14 -21.78
CA GLU A 214 -11.56 3.38 -21.02
C GLU A 214 -10.79 2.10 -20.71
N ARG A 215 -11.49 0.96 -20.61
CA ARG A 215 -10.93 -0.34 -20.23
C ARG A 215 -11.31 -1.42 -21.23
N ALA A 216 -11.13 -1.11 -22.53
CA ALA A 216 -11.53 -1.98 -23.63
C ALA A 216 -10.92 -3.40 -23.53
N SER A 217 -9.63 -3.52 -23.21
CA SER A 217 -8.98 -4.81 -23.06
C SER A 217 -9.60 -5.67 -21.95
N LEU A 218 -9.93 -5.10 -20.78
CA LEU A 218 -10.57 -5.83 -19.69
C LEU A 218 -12.03 -6.16 -19.96
N TYR A 219 -12.76 -5.29 -20.66
CA TYR A 219 -14.11 -5.55 -21.16
C TYR A 219 -14.14 -6.80 -22.06
N TRP A 220 -13.16 -6.92 -22.95
CA TRP A 220 -13.00 -8.10 -23.80
C TRP A 220 -12.48 -9.33 -23.03
N GLY A 221 -11.62 -9.14 -22.03
CA GLY A 221 -11.17 -10.19 -21.11
C GLY A 221 -12.33 -10.86 -20.38
N GLU A 222 -13.22 -10.06 -19.78
CA GLU A 222 -14.45 -10.54 -19.13
C GLU A 222 -15.34 -11.31 -20.12
N SER A 223 -15.48 -10.79 -21.35
CA SER A 223 -16.30 -11.39 -22.39
C SER A 223 -15.78 -12.75 -22.83
N LEU A 224 -14.46 -12.89 -22.99
CA LEU A 224 -13.82 -14.15 -23.33
C LEU A 224 -13.92 -15.17 -22.19
N LEU A 225 -13.65 -14.74 -20.96
CA LEU A 225 -13.77 -15.58 -19.78
C LEU A 225 -15.17 -16.16 -19.64
N SER A 226 -16.21 -15.34 -19.71
CA SER A 226 -17.59 -15.82 -19.58
C SER A 226 -18.02 -16.69 -20.77
N MET A 227 -17.68 -16.29 -22.01
CA MET A 227 -18.05 -17.03 -23.22
C MET A 227 -17.45 -18.44 -23.25
N TYR A 228 -16.15 -18.54 -22.99
CA TYR A 228 -15.46 -19.83 -23.00
C TYR A 228 -15.74 -20.64 -21.74
N TRP A 229 -16.05 -20.01 -20.60
CA TRP A 229 -16.59 -20.72 -19.44
C TRP A 229 -17.92 -21.42 -19.78
N ALA A 230 -18.86 -20.69 -20.38
CA ALA A 230 -20.17 -21.21 -20.73
C ALA A 230 -20.07 -22.31 -21.78
N SER A 231 -19.24 -22.10 -22.80
CA SER A 231 -19.05 -23.07 -23.89
C SER A 231 -18.36 -24.36 -23.39
N THR A 232 -17.32 -24.25 -22.57
CA THR A 232 -16.59 -25.42 -22.07
C THR A 232 -17.45 -26.27 -21.13
N THR A 233 -18.21 -25.61 -20.25
CA THR A 233 -19.11 -26.31 -19.32
C THR A 233 -20.30 -26.95 -20.03
N HIS A 234 -20.85 -26.31 -21.06
CA HIS A 234 -21.89 -26.88 -21.92
C HIS A 234 -21.40 -28.10 -22.70
N GLU A 235 -20.21 -28.05 -23.30
CA GLU A 235 -19.65 -29.21 -24.00
C GLU A 235 -19.43 -30.38 -23.05
N LEU A 236 -18.90 -30.13 -21.85
CA LEU A 236 -18.71 -31.20 -20.86
C LEU A 236 -20.06 -31.85 -20.44
N ALA A 237 -21.13 -31.06 -20.35
CA ALA A 237 -22.48 -31.57 -20.12
C ALA A 237 -22.95 -32.48 -21.27
N THR A 238 -22.83 -32.01 -22.52
CA THR A 238 -23.18 -32.78 -23.72
C THR A 238 -22.39 -34.08 -23.81
N ILE A 239 -21.09 -34.05 -23.50
CA ILE A 239 -20.23 -35.24 -23.47
C ILE A 239 -20.72 -36.25 -22.43
N ARG A 240 -21.09 -35.80 -21.23
CA ARG A 240 -21.67 -36.69 -20.21
C ARG A 240 -22.99 -37.27 -20.68
N ASP A 241 -23.91 -36.46 -21.18
CA ASP A 241 -25.23 -36.91 -21.60
C ASP A 241 -25.15 -37.97 -22.70
N ASN A 242 -24.21 -37.81 -23.64
CA ASN A 242 -23.95 -38.81 -24.67
C ASN A 242 -23.40 -40.12 -24.10
N GLN A 243 -22.51 -40.05 -23.10
CA GLN A 243 -21.97 -41.25 -22.45
C GLN A 243 -23.04 -41.98 -21.64
N THR A 244 -23.78 -41.26 -20.80
CA THR A 244 -24.83 -41.85 -19.94
C THR A 244 -25.98 -42.43 -20.76
N SER A 245 -26.38 -41.76 -21.85
CA SER A 245 -27.37 -42.28 -22.80
C SER A 245 -26.91 -43.57 -23.49
N SER A 246 -25.61 -43.75 -23.66
CA SER A 246 -25.00 -44.96 -24.21
C SER A 246 -24.77 -46.06 -23.17
N GLY A 247 -25.19 -45.85 -21.92
CA GLY A 247 -24.95 -46.77 -20.81
C GLY A 247 -23.51 -46.76 -20.26
N ASN A 248 -22.68 -45.82 -20.71
CA ASN A 248 -21.32 -45.64 -20.24
C ASN A 248 -21.28 -44.64 -19.07
N PRO A 249 -20.29 -44.76 -18.17
CA PRO A 249 -20.18 -43.85 -17.04
C PRO A 249 -19.74 -42.45 -17.50
N GLY A 250 -20.38 -41.40 -16.97
CA GLY A 250 -20.07 -40.01 -17.29
C GLY A 250 -18.97 -39.42 -16.39
N ILE A 251 -18.37 -38.32 -16.82
CA ILE A 251 -17.43 -37.54 -15.99
C ILE A 251 -18.23 -36.74 -14.97
N ASP A 252 -17.94 -36.83 -13.68
CA ASP A 252 -18.62 -36.02 -12.66
C ASP A 252 -17.83 -34.77 -12.26
N LYS A 253 -16.50 -34.91 -12.23
CA LYS A 253 -15.58 -33.84 -11.84
C LYS A 253 -14.30 -33.90 -12.68
N GLY A 254 -13.64 -32.78 -12.81
CA GLY A 254 -12.39 -32.68 -13.54
C GLY A 254 -11.50 -31.57 -13.00
N MET A 255 -10.20 -31.71 -13.21
CA MET A 255 -9.24 -30.65 -13.02
C MET A 255 -8.33 -30.62 -14.23
N LEU A 256 -8.16 -29.44 -14.82
CA LEU A 256 -7.13 -29.15 -15.79
C LEU A 256 -6.14 -28.18 -15.18
N PHE A 257 -4.86 -28.36 -15.44
CA PHE A 257 -3.81 -27.50 -14.90
C PHE A 257 -2.83 -27.13 -16.00
N PHE A 258 -2.96 -25.89 -16.47
CA PHE A 258 -2.15 -25.33 -17.55
C PHE A 258 -0.91 -24.63 -16.99
N ARG A 259 0.24 -24.83 -17.63
CA ARG A 259 1.50 -24.13 -17.35
C ARG A 259 2.09 -23.58 -18.64
N PRO A 260 2.54 -22.31 -18.69
CA PRO A 260 3.25 -21.78 -19.86
C PRO A 260 4.37 -22.73 -20.27
N ASN A 261 4.45 -23.05 -21.55
CA ASN A 261 5.43 -23.99 -22.06
C ASN A 261 6.85 -23.40 -21.95
N PRO A 262 7.75 -23.99 -21.14
CA PRO A 262 9.09 -23.45 -20.94
C PRO A 262 9.99 -23.63 -22.17
N ASP A 263 9.64 -24.52 -23.09
CA ASP A 263 10.47 -24.87 -24.25
C ASP A 263 10.29 -23.91 -25.45
N GLN A 264 9.36 -22.96 -25.36
CA GLN A 264 9.18 -21.95 -26.40
C GLN A 264 10.08 -20.73 -26.22
N SER A 265 11.00 -20.53 -27.17
CA SER A 265 11.87 -19.35 -27.23
C SER A 265 11.12 -18.04 -27.52
N THR A 266 10.01 -18.11 -28.24
CA THR A 266 9.11 -16.99 -28.55
C THR A 266 7.65 -17.41 -28.35
N PRO A 267 7.08 -17.23 -27.15
CA PRO A 267 5.72 -17.68 -26.84
C PRO A 267 4.69 -16.92 -27.69
N ASN A 268 3.93 -17.65 -28.49
CA ASN A 268 2.80 -17.13 -29.26
C ASN A 268 1.48 -17.65 -28.67
N ILE A 269 0.65 -16.76 -28.15
CA ILE A 269 -0.62 -17.13 -27.50
C ILE A 269 -1.62 -17.80 -28.44
N THR A 270 -1.53 -17.59 -29.75
CA THR A 270 -2.44 -18.25 -30.71
C THR A 270 -2.06 -19.71 -30.97
N ALA A 271 -0.87 -20.15 -30.57
CA ALA A 271 -0.42 -21.51 -30.82
C ALA A 271 -0.99 -22.50 -29.80
N ASP A 272 -1.31 -23.72 -30.23
CA ASP A 272 -1.85 -24.77 -29.37
C ASP A 272 -0.82 -25.30 -28.36
N ASP A 273 0.47 -25.04 -28.57
CA ASP A 273 1.57 -25.46 -27.69
C ASP A 273 2.02 -24.36 -26.71
N PHE A 274 1.24 -23.27 -26.59
CA PHE A 274 1.47 -22.20 -25.62
C PHE A 274 1.48 -22.73 -24.17
N PHE A 275 0.62 -23.71 -23.88
CA PHE A 275 0.53 -24.37 -22.59
C PHE A 275 0.88 -25.85 -22.67
N THR A 276 1.47 -26.35 -21.58
CA THR A 276 1.41 -27.77 -21.21
C THR A 276 0.24 -27.97 -20.25
N VAL A 277 -0.43 -29.12 -20.33
CA VAL A 277 -1.64 -29.39 -19.52
C VAL A 277 -1.49 -30.70 -18.75
N ASP A 278 -1.73 -30.65 -17.43
CA ASP A 278 -2.01 -31.85 -16.62
C ASP A 278 -3.53 -31.95 -16.42
N HIS A 279 -4.09 -33.14 -16.46
CA HIS A 279 -5.53 -33.34 -16.43
C HIS A 279 -5.92 -34.54 -15.57
N ARG A 280 -7.00 -34.41 -14.81
CA ARG A 280 -7.57 -35.51 -14.01
C ARG A 280 -9.08 -35.42 -14.04
N PHE A 281 -9.74 -36.48 -14.48
CA PHE A 281 -11.22 -36.55 -14.47
C PHE A 281 -11.70 -37.72 -13.63
N LEU A 282 -12.73 -37.49 -12.84
CA LEU A 282 -13.44 -38.51 -12.07
C LEU A 282 -14.65 -38.96 -12.86
N GLN A 283 -14.75 -40.28 -13.06
CA GLN A 283 -15.84 -40.92 -13.77
C GLN A 283 -16.60 -41.82 -12.79
N ALA A 284 -17.90 -41.60 -12.62
CA ALA A 284 -18.72 -42.40 -11.72
C ALA A 284 -19.18 -43.68 -12.41
N SER A 285 -18.70 -44.83 -11.94
CA SER A 285 -19.13 -46.14 -12.41
C SER A 285 -20.52 -46.48 -11.88
N THR A 286 -21.26 -47.26 -12.66
CA THR A 286 -22.57 -47.83 -12.29
C THR A 286 -22.54 -48.69 -11.02
N ASN A 287 -21.35 -49.17 -10.61
CA ASN A 287 -21.17 -50.03 -9.43
C ASN A 287 -20.79 -49.24 -8.15
N GLY A 288 -20.85 -47.91 -8.17
CA GLY A 288 -20.45 -47.06 -7.04
C GLY A 288 -18.94 -46.91 -6.86
N THR A 289 -18.13 -47.40 -7.82
CA THR A 289 -16.69 -47.17 -7.89
C THR A 289 -16.37 -45.92 -8.72
N THR A 290 -15.31 -45.19 -8.37
CA THR A 290 -14.85 -44.02 -9.13
C THR A 290 -13.61 -44.38 -9.94
N ALA A 291 -13.67 -44.24 -11.26
CA ALA A 291 -12.49 -44.33 -12.11
C ALA A 291 -11.85 -42.93 -12.24
N VAL A 292 -10.52 -42.88 -12.37
CA VAL A 292 -9.76 -41.65 -12.57
C VAL A 292 -9.08 -41.70 -13.93
N LEU A 293 -9.49 -40.82 -14.82
CA LEU A 293 -8.80 -40.57 -16.08
C LEU A 293 -7.64 -39.62 -15.82
N ARG A 294 -6.44 -40.02 -16.19
CA ARG A 294 -5.18 -39.29 -16.00
C ARG A 294 -4.23 -39.53 -17.19
N PRO A 295 -3.19 -38.73 -17.41
CA PRO A 295 -2.34 -38.86 -18.58
C PRO A 295 -1.76 -40.28 -18.74
N GLU A 296 -1.40 -40.93 -17.63
CA GLU A 296 -0.81 -42.28 -17.64
C GLU A 296 -1.82 -43.39 -17.98
N THR A 297 -3.12 -43.12 -17.86
CA THR A 297 -4.16 -44.07 -18.33
C THR A 297 -4.42 -43.97 -19.82
N SER A 298 -4.00 -42.86 -20.45
CA SER A 298 -4.18 -42.61 -21.88
C SER A 298 -2.96 -43.04 -22.70
N GLY A 299 -1.78 -43.18 -22.07
CA GLY A 299 -0.56 -43.69 -22.69
C GLY A 299 0.70 -43.13 -22.03
N ARG A 300 1.72 -42.81 -22.82
CA ARG A 300 3.00 -42.27 -22.32
C ARG A 300 2.81 -40.82 -21.85
N GLN A 301 3.24 -40.50 -20.64
CA GLN A 301 2.89 -39.22 -19.99
C GLN A 301 3.26 -37.98 -20.81
N ASP A 302 4.40 -37.98 -21.49
CA ASP A 302 4.87 -36.90 -22.38
C ASP A 302 3.95 -36.65 -23.58
N GLU A 303 3.30 -37.69 -24.09
CA GLU A 303 2.35 -37.57 -25.20
C GLU A 303 1.03 -36.93 -24.77
N PHE A 304 0.61 -37.15 -23.52
CA PHE A 304 -0.71 -36.75 -22.99
C PHE A 304 -0.69 -35.52 -22.06
N ILE A 305 0.46 -34.85 -21.96
CA ILE A 305 0.59 -33.49 -21.41
C ILE A 305 0.67 -32.41 -22.51
N SER A 306 0.89 -32.83 -23.76
CA SER A 306 0.96 -31.98 -24.95
C SER A 306 -0.45 -31.68 -25.44
N LEU A 307 -0.85 -30.41 -25.39
CA LEU A 307 -2.18 -29.98 -25.84
C LEU A 307 -2.42 -30.24 -27.34
N PRO A 308 -1.47 -30.01 -28.27
CA PRO A 308 -1.63 -30.38 -29.68
C PRO A 308 -1.93 -31.86 -29.90
N ASN A 309 -1.32 -32.75 -29.10
CA ASN A 309 -1.57 -34.19 -29.18
C ASN A 309 -2.97 -34.54 -28.69
N LEU A 310 -3.42 -33.95 -27.58
CA LEU A 310 -4.76 -34.17 -27.04
C LEU A 310 -5.85 -33.71 -28.02
N ILE A 311 -5.64 -32.57 -28.69
CA ILE A 311 -6.54 -32.04 -29.72
C ILE A 311 -6.55 -32.94 -30.96
N SER A 312 -5.40 -33.29 -31.51
CA SER A 312 -5.31 -34.11 -32.74
C SER A 312 -5.80 -35.54 -32.57
N SER A 313 -5.61 -36.12 -31.39
CA SER A 313 -6.10 -37.47 -31.05
C SER A 313 -7.57 -37.49 -30.62
N ALA A 314 -8.21 -36.33 -30.46
CA ALA A 314 -9.55 -36.20 -29.90
C ALA A 314 -9.75 -37.00 -28.60
N THR A 315 -8.72 -36.98 -27.72
CA THR A 315 -8.71 -37.78 -26.49
C THR A 315 -9.91 -37.43 -25.62
N TYR A 316 -10.66 -38.42 -25.12
CA TYR A 316 -11.82 -38.18 -24.25
C TYR A 316 -11.41 -37.42 -22.96
N PRO A 317 -12.17 -36.39 -22.51
CA PRO A 317 -13.47 -35.93 -23.00
C PRO A 317 -13.46 -34.98 -24.21
N ASN A 318 -12.31 -34.62 -24.76
CA ASN A 318 -12.18 -33.74 -25.93
C ASN A 318 -12.72 -32.31 -25.74
N ILE A 319 -12.54 -31.75 -24.53
CA ILE A 319 -12.82 -30.32 -24.25
C ILE A 319 -11.58 -29.42 -24.44
N TRP A 320 -10.48 -30.00 -24.91
CA TRP A 320 -9.12 -29.43 -24.83
C TRP A 320 -9.01 -28.04 -25.45
N HIS A 321 -9.54 -27.87 -26.66
CA HIS A 321 -9.47 -26.59 -27.38
C HIS A 321 -10.26 -25.47 -26.67
N LEU A 322 -11.45 -25.76 -26.15
CA LEU A 322 -12.25 -24.75 -25.43
C LEU A 322 -11.63 -24.40 -24.07
N ALA A 323 -11.13 -25.40 -23.36
CA ALA A 323 -10.45 -25.21 -22.07
C ALA A 323 -9.14 -24.44 -22.22
N ASP A 324 -8.39 -24.67 -23.30
CA ASP A 324 -7.19 -23.91 -23.63
C ASP A 324 -7.49 -22.43 -23.85
N ILE A 325 -8.51 -22.11 -24.66
CA ILE A 325 -8.89 -20.72 -24.88
C ILE A 325 -9.39 -20.07 -23.59
N LEU A 326 -10.13 -20.80 -22.74
CA LEU A 326 -10.51 -20.32 -21.42
C LEU A 326 -9.28 -20.01 -20.54
N ALA A 327 -8.27 -20.88 -20.54
CA ALA A 327 -7.02 -20.65 -19.84
C ALA A 327 -6.26 -19.43 -20.40
N LYS A 328 -6.16 -19.30 -21.73
CA LYS A 328 -5.52 -18.14 -22.41
C LYS A 328 -6.26 -16.83 -22.12
N ALA A 329 -7.58 -16.86 -22.05
CA ALA A 329 -8.42 -15.73 -21.64
C ALA A 329 -8.12 -15.31 -20.19
N ALA A 330 -8.05 -16.27 -19.26
CA ALA A 330 -7.67 -15.99 -17.87
C ALA A 330 -6.24 -15.43 -17.76
N TYR A 331 -5.28 -16.06 -18.43
CA TYR A 331 -3.89 -15.62 -18.51
C TYR A 331 -3.76 -14.16 -18.91
N SER A 332 -4.37 -13.83 -20.05
CA SER A 332 -4.30 -12.49 -20.65
C SER A 332 -5.04 -11.45 -19.81
N THR A 333 -6.21 -11.80 -19.28
CA THR A 333 -6.99 -10.88 -18.44
C THR A 333 -6.24 -10.53 -17.16
N ILE A 334 -5.57 -11.50 -16.55
CA ILE A 334 -4.75 -11.27 -15.36
C ILE A 334 -3.55 -10.38 -15.68
N LEU A 335 -2.82 -10.64 -16.77
CA LEU A 335 -1.70 -9.78 -17.16
C LEU A 335 -2.16 -8.34 -17.45
N THR A 336 -3.30 -8.18 -18.12
CA THR A 336 -3.88 -6.86 -18.39
C THR A 336 -4.32 -6.15 -17.11
N ASP A 337 -4.97 -6.84 -16.17
CA ASP A 337 -5.43 -6.26 -14.89
C ASP A 337 -4.26 -5.95 -13.93
N LEU A 338 -3.15 -6.68 -14.07
CA LEU A 338 -1.87 -6.42 -13.37
C LEU A 338 -0.98 -5.41 -14.12
N GLY A 339 -1.48 -4.78 -15.18
CA GLY A 339 -0.79 -3.64 -15.81
C GLY A 339 0.40 -4.01 -16.69
N GLN A 340 0.52 -5.25 -17.15
CA GLN A 340 1.68 -5.71 -17.91
C GLN A 340 1.57 -5.33 -19.39
N PRO A 341 2.42 -4.42 -19.91
CA PRO A 341 2.36 -4.02 -21.30
C PRO A 341 2.87 -5.14 -22.22
N SER A 342 2.45 -5.11 -23.48
CA SER A 342 2.98 -6.03 -24.50
C SER A 342 4.45 -5.69 -24.72
N THR A 343 5.33 -6.68 -24.62
CA THR A 343 6.67 -6.54 -25.18
C THR A 343 6.54 -6.65 -26.70
N THR A 344 7.25 -5.80 -27.45
CA THR A 344 7.15 -5.67 -28.91
C THR A 344 7.56 -6.91 -29.70
N THR A 345 7.98 -7.99 -29.02
CA THR A 345 8.59 -9.16 -29.65
C THR A 345 7.78 -10.45 -29.50
N ASN A 346 6.83 -10.56 -28.55
CA ASN A 346 6.07 -11.80 -28.34
C ASN A 346 4.58 -11.51 -28.04
N ASP A 347 3.67 -11.96 -28.92
CA ASP A 347 2.20 -11.91 -28.75
C ASP A 347 1.76 -12.86 -27.62
N THR A 348 2.05 -12.47 -26.38
CA THR A 348 1.78 -13.27 -25.17
C THR A 348 0.49 -12.89 -24.47
N ASN A 349 -0.11 -11.76 -24.84
CA ASN A 349 -1.36 -11.28 -24.25
C ASN A 349 -2.37 -10.99 -25.37
N LEU A 350 -3.44 -11.79 -25.41
CA LEU A 350 -4.43 -11.70 -26.47
C LEU A 350 -5.31 -10.44 -26.41
N LEU A 351 -5.27 -9.68 -25.31
CA LEU A 351 -6.12 -8.50 -25.09
C LEU A 351 -5.47 -7.19 -25.52
N LEU A 352 -4.20 -7.22 -25.94
CA LEU A 352 -3.43 -6.01 -26.25
C LEU A 352 -3.35 -5.73 -27.76
N THR A 353 -3.48 -6.75 -28.61
CA THR A 353 -3.41 -6.60 -30.07
C THR A 353 -4.76 -6.91 -30.74
N PRO A 354 -5.22 -6.09 -31.71
CA PRO A 354 -6.47 -6.34 -32.44
C PRO A 354 -6.51 -7.70 -33.16
N GLU A 355 -5.37 -8.18 -33.66
CA GLU A 355 -5.26 -9.40 -34.44
C GLU A 355 -5.57 -10.64 -33.59
N THR A 356 -4.93 -10.74 -32.42
CA THR A 356 -5.14 -11.85 -31.49
C THR A 356 -6.56 -11.82 -30.93
N LEU A 357 -7.08 -10.64 -30.57
CA LEU A 357 -8.44 -10.51 -30.08
C LEU A 357 -9.49 -10.90 -31.14
N THR A 358 -9.29 -10.52 -32.40
CA THR A 358 -10.15 -10.93 -33.51
C THR A 358 -10.12 -12.46 -33.68
N HIS A 359 -8.94 -13.07 -33.56
CA HIS A 359 -8.79 -14.52 -33.66
C HIS A 359 -9.63 -15.27 -32.61
N PHE A 360 -9.57 -14.87 -31.34
CA PHE A 360 -10.28 -15.56 -30.25
C PHE A 360 -11.77 -15.22 -30.16
N THR A 361 -12.20 -14.10 -30.75
CA THR A 361 -13.62 -13.67 -30.74
C THR A 361 -14.39 -14.07 -32.00
N LYS A 362 -13.73 -14.57 -33.05
CA LYS A 362 -14.37 -14.96 -34.33
C LYS A 362 -15.58 -15.88 -34.20
N ASN A 363 -15.56 -16.79 -33.22
CA ASN A 363 -16.58 -17.81 -33.04
C ASN A 363 -17.68 -17.43 -32.03
N PHE A 364 -17.69 -16.21 -31.49
CA PHE A 364 -18.67 -15.79 -30.47
C PHE A 364 -20.12 -16.02 -30.90
N THR A 365 -20.45 -15.74 -32.16
CA THR A 365 -21.80 -15.93 -32.70
C THR A 365 -22.25 -17.39 -32.68
N ILE A 366 -21.32 -18.33 -32.89
CA ILE A 366 -21.60 -19.77 -32.88
C ILE A 366 -21.69 -20.26 -31.45
N LEU A 367 -20.67 -19.95 -30.63
CA LEU A 367 -20.58 -20.36 -29.23
C LEU A 367 -21.81 -19.92 -28.43
N ARG A 368 -22.30 -18.70 -28.67
CA ARG A 368 -23.51 -18.17 -28.02
C ARG A 368 -24.74 -19.07 -28.16
N ARG A 369 -24.86 -19.86 -29.24
CA ARG A 369 -26.02 -20.72 -29.47
C ARG A 369 -25.99 -22.00 -28.64
N ALA A 370 -24.80 -22.40 -28.19
CA ALA A 370 -24.56 -23.63 -27.42
C ALA A 370 -24.50 -23.32 -25.91
N ILE A 371 -25.35 -22.42 -25.42
CA ILE A 371 -25.31 -21.95 -24.03
C ILE A 371 -26.63 -22.24 -23.35
N SER A 372 -26.53 -22.78 -22.13
CA SER A 372 -27.67 -23.04 -21.24
C SER A 372 -28.19 -21.74 -20.61
N ASN A 373 -28.61 -21.75 -19.35
CA ASN A 373 -29.17 -20.57 -18.68
C ASN A 373 -28.11 -19.56 -18.19
N ALA A 374 -26.81 -19.87 -18.37
CA ALA A 374 -25.67 -19.00 -18.02
C ALA A 374 -25.21 -18.14 -19.21
N TYR A 375 -25.93 -17.06 -19.51
CA TYR A 375 -25.69 -16.19 -20.67
C TYR A 375 -24.41 -15.34 -20.53
N PRO A 376 -23.37 -15.52 -21.37
CA PRO A 376 -22.11 -14.81 -21.26
C PRO A 376 -22.21 -13.34 -21.68
N GLY A 377 -21.19 -12.58 -21.29
CA GLY A 377 -21.02 -11.18 -21.64
C GLY A 377 -19.79 -10.56 -20.96
N PRO A 378 -19.54 -9.26 -21.15
CA PRO A 378 -20.45 -8.27 -21.70
C PRO A 378 -20.57 -8.26 -23.24
N ALA A 379 -19.51 -8.61 -23.97
CA ALA A 379 -19.56 -8.74 -25.43
C ALA A 379 -19.97 -10.16 -25.84
N VAL A 380 -20.79 -10.23 -26.88
CA VAL A 380 -21.41 -11.47 -27.38
C VAL A 380 -21.27 -11.63 -28.89
N ARG A 381 -20.52 -10.72 -29.52
CA ARG A 381 -20.22 -10.68 -30.94
C ARG A 381 -18.71 -10.55 -31.13
N PRO A 382 -18.19 -10.93 -32.32
CA PRO A 382 -16.76 -10.81 -32.61
C PRO A 382 -16.24 -9.38 -32.43
N TYR A 383 -14.96 -9.24 -32.12
CA TYR A 383 -14.27 -7.96 -32.07
C TYR A 383 -14.41 -7.20 -33.39
N GLY A 384 -14.52 -5.87 -33.31
CA GLY A 384 -14.75 -5.00 -34.47
C GLY A 384 -16.23 -4.86 -34.90
N THR A 385 -17.15 -5.64 -34.32
CA THR A 385 -18.59 -5.46 -34.57
C THR A 385 -19.24 -4.38 -33.73
N GLU A 386 -18.65 -4.06 -32.57
CA GLU A 386 -19.10 -3.02 -31.65
C GLU A 386 -17.97 -2.01 -31.43
N ALA A 387 -18.32 -0.73 -31.27
CA ALA A 387 -17.34 0.30 -30.95
C ALA A 387 -16.85 0.17 -29.51
N THR A 388 -15.56 -0.12 -29.36
CA THR A 388 -14.81 -0.13 -28.09
C THR A 388 -13.64 0.85 -28.15
N GLY A 389 -13.06 1.18 -27.00
CA GLY A 389 -11.85 2.00 -26.92
C GLY A 389 -10.61 1.28 -27.44
N SER A 390 -9.46 1.97 -27.35
CA SER A 390 -8.16 1.41 -27.71
C SER A 390 -7.78 0.25 -26.78
N LEU A 391 -7.25 -0.81 -27.36
CA LEU A 391 -6.65 -1.91 -26.61
C LEU A 391 -5.35 -1.43 -25.96
N GLY A 392 -5.10 -1.89 -24.74
CA GLY A 392 -3.94 -1.49 -23.96
C GLY A 392 -4.12 -1.79 -22.48
N THR A 393 -3.09 -1.44 -21.71
CA THR A 393 -3.13 -1.48 -20.26
C THR A 393 -2.43 -0.26 -19.68
N THR A 394 -2.74 0.07 -18.43
CA THR A 394 -2.04 1.12 -17.68
C THR A 394 -1.37 0.52 -16.44
N PRO A 395 -0.29 1.16 -15.93
CA PRO A 395 0.42 0.66 -14.75
C PRO A 395 -0.54 0.38 -13.59
N SER A 396 -0.42 -0.81 -13.01
CA SER A 396 -1.35 -1.27 -12.00
C SER A 396 -0.76 -1.18 -10.60
N THR A 397 -1.58 -0.74 -9.66
CA THR A 397 -1.27 -0.63 -8.22
C THR A 397 -2.37 -1.31 -7.42
N PHE A 398 -2.08 -1.78 -6.21
CA PHE A 398 -3.13 -2.28 -5.33
C PHE A 398 -4.03 -1.12 -4.89
N SER A 399 -5.33 -1.27 -5.11
CA SER A 399 -6.35 -0.35 -4.65
C SER A 399 -6.51 -0.48 -3.13
N THR A 400 -5.92 0.45 -2.40
CA THR A 400 -6.05 0.57 -0.94
C THR A 400 -6.16 2.03 -0.55
N ARG A 401 -6.71 2.26 0.65
CA ARG A 401 -6.73 3.58 1.26
C ARG A 401 -5.48 3.81 2.10
N TYR A 402 -4.96 5.03 2.02
CA TYR A 402 -3.82 5.51 2.79
C TYR A 402 -4.29 6.58 3.76
N LEU A 403 -3.65 6.62 4.93
CA LEU A 403 -3.87 7.68 5.91
C LEU A 403 -2.80 8.74 5.74
N CYS A 404 -3.23 9.94 5.32
CA CYS A 404 -2.35 11.08 5.12
C CYS A 404 -2.72 12.21 6.07
N THR A 405 -1.71 12.86 6.65
CA THR A 405 -1.88 14.09 7.41
C THR A 405 -1.72 15.27 6.47
N ILE A 406 -2.80 16.03 6.25
CA ILE A 406 -2.80 17.21 5.38
C ILE A 406 -2.90 18.46 6.27
N PRO A 407 -2.16 19.55 5.97
CA PRO A 407 -2.30 20.83 6.67
C PRO A 407 -3.65 21.51 6.37
N GLU A 408 -4.46 21.69 7.41
CA GLU A 408 -5.67 22.51 7.36
C GLU A 408 -5.47 23.81 8.14
N ARG A 409 -6.01 24.90 7.61
CA ARG A 409 -5.95 26.20 8.28
C ARG A 409 -6.83 26.18 9.53
N LYS A 410 -6.27 26.59 10.67
CA LYS A 410 -7.02 26.74 11.92
C LYS A 410 -8.16 27.77 11.77
N PRO A 411 -9.22 27.70 12.59
CA PRO A 411 -10.23 28.75 12.65
C PRO A 411 -9.59 30.13 12.88
N ALA A 412 -10.16 31.17 12.26
CA ALA A 412 -9.56 32.51 12.26
C ALA A 412 -9.27 33.05 13.67
N GLY A 413 -10.15 32.78 14.64
CA GLY A 413 -9.97 33.20 16.03
C GLY A 413 -8.75 32.58 16.71
N THR A 414 -8.51 31.28 16.51
CA THR A 414 -7.35 30.59 17.09
C THR A 414 -6.05 31.00 16.41
N ILE A 415 -6.05 31.29 15.11
CA ILE A 415 -4.89 31.84 14.41
C ILE A 415 -4.53 33.20 15.00
N PHE A 416 -5.50 34.10 15.13
CA PHE A 416 -5.26 35.45 15.62
C PHE A 416 -4.62 35.45 17.01
N VAL A 417 -5.18 34.66 17.94
CA VAL A 417 -4.64 34.55 19.30
C VAL A 417 -3.25 33.93 19.30
N ALA A 418 -3.03 32.85 18.54
CA ALA A 418 -1.73 32.18 18.49
C ALA A 418 -0.62 33.08 17.91
N VAL A 419 -0.91 33.80 16.82
CA VAL A 419 0.03 34.73 16.18
C VAL A 419 0.32 35.91 17.10
N LEU A 420 -0.70 36.52 17.71
CA LEU A 420 -0.53 37.67 18.59
C LEU A 420 0.33 37.32 19.82
N VAL A 421 0.07 36.19 20.47
CA VAL A 421 0.87 35.73 21.61
C VAL A 421 2.33 35.48 21.21
N ALA A 422 2.57 34.84 20.06
CA ALA A 422 3.91 34.58 19.57
C ALA A 422 4.66 35.88 19.20
N ASP A 423 3.98 36.83 18.55
CA ASP A 423 4.53 38.13 18.18
C ASP A 423 4.93 38.94 19.42
N LEU A 424 4.10 38.95 20.47
CA LEU A 424 4.41 39.63 21.73
C LEU A 424 5.69 39.08 22.37
N VAL A 425 5.86 37.76 22.38
CA VAL A 425 7.06 37.11 22.96
C VAL A 425 8.30 37.44 22.11
N MET A 426 8.21 37.38 20.79
CA MET A 426 9.34 37.71 19.89
C MET A 426 9.71 39.19 19.97
N LEU A 427 8.74 40.10 20.04
CA LEU A 427 8.98 41.54 20.20
C LEU A 427 9.57 41.88 21.57
N GLN A 428 9.13 41.21 22.64
CA GLN A 428 9.73 41.37 23.97
C GLN A 428 11.19 40.90 23.98
N ALA A 429 11.49 39.75 23.35
CA ALA A 429 12.85 39.24 23.22
C ALA A 429 13.73 40.18 22.37
N LEU A 430 13.19 40.70 21.25
CA LEU A 430 13.86 41.66 20.40
C LEU A 430 14.15 42.98 21.14
N TRP A 431 13.19 43.47 21.92
CA TRP A 431 13.36 44.66 22.76
C TRP A 431 14.44 44.46 23.82
N TRP A 432 14.44 43.30 24.49
CA TRP A 432 15.48 42.96 25.46
C TRP A 432 16.87 42.87 24.82
N LEU A 433 16.98 42.20 23.66
CA LEU A 433 18.22 42.15 22.88
C LEU A 433 18.67 43.54 22.43
N GLY A 434 17.76 44.35 21.91
CA GLY A 434 18.04 45.72 21.47
C GLY A 434 18.57 46.57 22.61
N THR A 435 17.90 46.57 23.76
CA THR A 435 18.33 47.33 24.95
C THR A 435 19.64 46.83 25.53
N ALA A 436 19.89 45.51 25.55
CA ALA A 436 21.16 44.93 25.98
C ALA A 436 22.32 45.34 25.06
N VAL A 437 22.16 45.25 23.73
CA VAL A 437 23.16 45.65 22.74
C VAL A 437 23.46 47.15 22.85
N LEU A 438 22.42 47.97 22.98
CA LEU A 438 22.58 49.41 23.15
C LEU A 438 23.26 49.76 24.47
N GLY A 439 22.96 49.04 25.55
CA GLY A 439 23.64 49.18 26.84
C GLY A 439 25.13 48.89 26.72
N VAL A 440 25.50 47.77 26.10
CA VAL A 440 26.91 47.39 25.87
C VAL A 440 27.62 48.39 24.96
N PHE A 441 26.97 48.85 23.89
CA PHE A 441 27.54 49.83 22.98
C PHE A 441 27.74 51.21 23.63
N ALA A 442 26.77 51.65 24.43
CA ALA A 442 26.85 52.90 25.19
C ALA A 442 27.97 52.84 26.24
N LEU A 443 28.09 51.73 26.97
CA LEU A 443 29.17 51.49 27.94
C LEU A 443 30.56 51.51 27.28
N ARG A 444 30.70 50.90 26.09
CA ARG A 444 31.97 50.90 25.33
C ARG A 444 32.35 52.28 24.81
N ARG A 445 31.39 53.10 24.38
CA ARG A 445 31.66 54.45 23.86
C ARG A 445 31.79 55.53 24.93
N ARG A 446 31.18 55.35 26.11
CA ARG A 446 31.24 56.29 27.24
C ARG A 446 31.31 55.52 28.57
N PRO A 447 32.52 55.17 29.05
CA PRO A 447 32.69 54.42 30.30
C PRO A 447 32.14 55.14 31.55
N GLY A 448 31.99 56.48 31.51
CA GLY A 448 31.36 57.29 32.58
C GLY A 448 29.84 57.45 32.48
N ALA A 449 29.15 56.73 31.57
CA ALA A 449 27.71 56.89 31.38
C ALA A 449 26.83 56.34 32.52
N MET A 450 27.40 55.50 33.40
CA MET A 450 26.73 54.93 34.58
C MET A 450 26.96 55.75 35.85
N GLU A 451 27.64 56.89 35.77
CA GLU A 451 27.88 57.76 36.93
C GLU A 451 26.72 58.74 37.12
N CYS A 452 26.18 58.79 38.34
CA CYS A 452 25.21 59.81 38.72
C CYS A 452 25.87 61.19 38.70
N VAL A 453 25.28 62.13 37.95
CA VAL A 453 25.69 63.54 37.99
C VAL A 453 25.39 64.08 39.39
N GLY A 454 26.43 64.22 40.21
CA GLY A 454 26.34 64.73 41.58
C GLY A 454 26.92 63.83 42.68
N CYS A 455 27.24 62.55 42.40
CA CYS A 455 27.78 61.64 43.42
C CYS A 455 29.30 61.76 43.68
N SER A 456 30.00 62.70 43.02
CA SER A 456 31.47 62.82 43.08
C SER A 456 31.97 64.02 43.90
N THR A 457 31.16 64.58 44.80
CA THR A 457 31.64 65.65 45.70
C THR A 457 31.14 65.45 47.11
N GLN A 458 31.92 64.72 47.91
CA GLN A 458 32.16 65.01 49.33
C GLN A 458 33.24 64.06 49.89
N LEU A 459 34.49 64.48 49.74
CA LEU A 459 35.49 64.20 50.76
C LEU A 459 35.68 65.48 51.56
N PRO A 460 35.44 65.46 52.88
CA PRO A 460 36.16 66.32 53.79
C PRO A 460 37.06 65.46 54.69
N ALA A 461 38.37 65.61 54.50
CA ALA A 461 39.29 65.65 55.63
C ALA A 461 39.23 67.09 56.21
N PRO A 462 39.69 67.41 57.45
CA PRO A 462 40.78 66.73 58.18
C PRO A 462 40.73 66.74 59.74
N LEU A 463 41.80 66.18 60.35
CA LEU A 463 42.47 66.53 61.64
C LEU A 463 42.34 65.61 62.89
N LEU A 464 43.41 64.81 63.05
CA LEU A 464 44.41 64.75 64.16
C LEU A 464 44.16 64.07 65.53
N ARG A 465 45.19 63.24 65.86
CA ARG A 465 45.78 62.81 67.16
C ARG A 465 45.06 61.71 67.97
N GLY A 466 45.72 60.64 68.42
CA GLY A 466 47.13 60.24 68.33
C GLY A 466 47.44 58.92 69.06
N ALA A 467 48.64 58.38 68.79
CA ALA A 467 49.41 57.34 69.52
C ALA A 467 48.73 55.95 69.70
N SER A 468 49.35 54.78 69.56
CA SER A 468 50.73 54.32 69.37
C SER A 468 50.66 52.78 69.25
N GLY A 469 51.47 52.12 68.41
CA GLY A 469 51.51 50.65 68.40
C GLY A 469 52.19 50.01 67.19
N VAL A 470 53.49 49.83 67.32
CA VAL A 470 54.49 49.12 66.50
C VAL A 470 54.08 47.72 66.00
N GLY A 471 54.59 47.34 64.80
CA GLY A 471 54.88 45.94 64.40
C GLY A 471 54.34 45.55 63.01
N ALA A 472 55.04 45.77 61.89
CA ALA A 472 56.14 44.98 61.31
C ALA A 472 55.69 43.89 60.30
N VAL A 473 56.11 44.12 59.03
CA VAL A 473 56.64 43.17 58.01
C VAL A 473 55.69 42.08 57.48
N GLY A 474 55.29 42.17 56.20
CA GLY A 474 55.85 41.37 55.08
C GLY A 474 54.96 40.14 54.82
N GLY A 475 54.59 39.68 53.64
CA GLY A 475 55.04 39.80 52.26
C GLY A 475 54.64 38.48 51.57
N GLY A 476 54.38 38.50 50.27
CA GLY A 476 54.63 37.34 49.40
C GLY A 476 53.57 36.23 49.29
N TYR A 477 52.98 36.17 48.09
CA TYR A 477 52.56 34.99 47.33
C TYR A 477 53.01 33.60 47.82
N ARG A 478 52.09 32.63 47.81
CA ARG A 478 52.12 31.51 46.84
C ARG A 478 50.84 30.66 46.88
N ALA A 479 50.46 30.20 45.68
CA ALA A 479 49.53 29.13 45.40
C ALA A 479 50.13 27.75 45.72
N VAL A 480 49.34 26.69 45.44
CA VAL A 480 49.55 25.21 45.57
C VAL A 480 48.64 24.69 46.70
N GLU A 481 47.84 23.63 46.60
CA GLU A 481 47.46 22.67 45.56
C GLU A 481 46.35 21.77 46.16
N LYS A 482 45.71 20.97 45.30
CA LYS A 482 44.65 19.97 45.54
C LYS A 482 44.93 18.95 46.66
N ALA A 483 43.84 18.46 47.26
CA ALA A 483 43.35 17.06 47.34
C ALA A 483 42.38 16.95 48.55
N GLU A 484 41.13 16.50 48.37
CA GLU A 484 40.65 15.13 48.68
C GLU A 484 40.83 14.80 50.18
N GLU A 485 39.86 14.40 50.99
CA GLU A 485 38.82 13.38 50.83
C GLU A 485 37.90 13.35 52.08
N ALA A 486 36.68 12.83 51.91
CA ALA A 486 35.72 12.16 52.81
C ALA A 486 35.37 12.67 54.23
N ASP A 487 34.06 12.83 54.45
CA ASP A 487 33.15 12.03 55.31
C ASP A 487 31.88 12.87 55.53
N GLY A 488 30.63 12.40 55.56
CA GLY A 488 30.03 11.09 55.76
C GLY A 488 28.64 11.32 56.38
N LEU A 489 27.72 10.36 56.23
CA LEU A 489 26.35 10.24 56.81
C LEU A 489 25.21 11.04 56.16
N GLU A 490 23.97 10.55 56.08
CA GLU A 490 23.32 9.24 55.95
C GLU A 490 21.79 9.52 55.89
N MET A 491 21.02 8.58 55.32
CA MET A 491 19.59 8.25 55.55
C MET A 491 18.95 7.89 54.19
N GLY A 492 18.83 6.61 53.82
CA GLY A 492 17.72 5.73 54.23
C GLY A 492 16.56 5.91 53.24
N GLY A 493 16.12 4.97 52.39
CA GLY A 493 16.10 3.52 52.44
C GLY A 493 14.64 3.07 52.30
N LEU A 494 14.28 2.34 51.24
CA LEU A 494 13.27 1.27 51.24
C LEU A 494 13.24 0.55 49.88
N ARG A 495 13.25 -0.78 49.98
CA ARG A 495 13.38 -1.78 48.91
C ARG A 495 12.26 -2.79 49.12
N MET A 496 11.73 -3.39 48.05
CA MET A 496 11.20 -4.75 48.06
C MET A 496 11.45 -5.39 46.68
N ARG A 497 11.90 -6.65 46.71
CA ARG A 497 12.28 -7.51 45.58
C ARG A 497 11.79 -8.92 45.89
N GLY A 498 11.40 -9.66 44.86
CA GLY A 498 11.33 -11.13 44.83
C GLY A 498 10.20 -11.57 43.89
N GLN A 499 10.24 -12.64 43.10
CA GLN A 499 11.18 -13.73 42.75
C GLN A 499 10.44 -14.44 41.57
N GLY A 500 11.04 -14.89 40.46
CA GLY A 500 11.92 -16.06 40.35
C GLY A 500 11.12 -17.38 40.32
N GLY A 501 10.98 -18.02 39.15
CA GLY A 501 10.40 -19.38 39.03
C GLY A 501 10.49 -19.96 37.60
N GLU A 502 11.40 -20.91 37.43
CA GLU A 502 11.73 -21.69 36.22
C GLU A 502 11.17 -23.12 36.37
N LEU A 503 10.65 -23.76 35.32
CA LEU A 503 10.48 -25.23 35.25
C LEU A 503 10.34 -25.74 33.80
N LYS A 504 11.05 -26.85 33.52
CA LYS A 504 11.25 -27.51 32.22
C LYS A 504 10.24 -28.64 31.94
N GLN A 505 10.09 -28.88 30.62
CA GLN A 505 9.87 -30.15 29.89
C GLN A 505 8.49 -30.85 29.86
N GLY A 506 8.04 -31.13 28.62
CA GLY A 506 7.00 -32.13 28.32
C GLY A 506 6.56 -32.17 26.85
N ARG A 507 7.16 -33.08 26.07
CA ARG A 507 6.76 -33.50 24.70
C ARG A 507 5.34 -34.10 24.69
N ARG A 508 4.49 -33.75 23.72
CA ARG A 508 3.71 -34.69 22.87
C ARG A 508 2.80 -33.96 21.85
N SER A 509 2.75 -34.56 20.67
CA SER A 509 1.89 -34.26 19.53
C SER A 509 0.40 -34.38 19.84
N SER A 510 -0.43 -33.54 19.21
CA SER A 510 -1.60 -33.98 18.43
C SER A 510 -2.28 -32.81 17.72
N SER A 511 -2.52 -33.03 16.44
CA SER A 511 -3.33 -32.24 15.51
C SER A 511 -4.82 -32.36 15.84
N SER A 512 -5.53 -31.24 15.90
CA SER A 512 -7.00 -31.19 15.87
C SER A 512 -7.45 -29.77 15.55
N SER A 513 -7.49 -29.41 14.26
CA SER A 513 -8.22 -28.23 13.78
C SER A 513 -9.69 -28.60 13.64
N ARG A 514 -10.48 -28.32 14.68
CA ARG A 514 -11.95 -28.23 14.57
C ARG A 514 -12.33 -26.80 14.20
N SER A 515 -13.20 -26.73 13.21
CA SER A 515 -13.90 -25.54 12.72
C SER A 515 -14.64 -24.83 13.85
N VAL A 516 -14.50 -23.51 13.89
CA VAL A 516 -15.40 -22.63 14.63
C VAL A 516 -16.15 -21.80 13.59
N SER A 517 -17.40 -22.18 13.44
CA SER A 517 -18.51 -21.39 12.93
C SER A 517 -18.54 -20.00 13.57
N GLN A 518 -18.69 -18.95 12.75
CA GLN A 518 -19.04 -17.63 13.24
C GLN A 518 -20.29 -17.12 12.52
N GLU A 519 -21.37 -17.08 13.29
CA GLU A 519 -22.59 -16.35 13.01
C GLU A 519 -22.35 -14.83 12.99
N ARG A 520 -23.17 -14.16 12.16
CA ARG A 520 -23.75 -12.81 12.31
C ARG A 520 -22.82 -11.68 12.78
N LEU A 521 -22.50 -10.78 11.85
CA LEU A 521 -22.65 -9.34 12.08
C LEU A 521 -23.39 -8.67 10.90
N LEU A 522 -24.20 -7.70 11.29
CA LEU A 522 -25.29 -7.07 10.55
C LEU A 522 -24.82 -5.95 9.59
N ASN A 523 -25.59 -5.77 8.51
CA ASN A 523 -25.81 -4.59 7.65
C ASN A 523 -24.67 -3.58 7.38
N PRO A 524 -24.36 -3.30 6.10
CA PRO A 524 -23.99 -1.97 5.66
C PRO A 524 -25.19 -1.22 5.06
N VAL A 525 -25.36 -0.02 5.58
CA VAL A 525 -26.29 1.03 5.17
C VAL A 525 -26.06 1.41 3.69
N SER A 526 -27.19 1.63 3.01
CA SER A 526 -27.32 2.25 1.69
C SER A 526 -26.37 3.45 1.50
N MET A 527 -25.56 3.40 0.43
CA MET A 527 -24.85 4.56 -0.11
C MET A 527 -25.69 5.12 -1.27
N ASP A 528 -26.40 6.21 -1.01
CA ASP A 528 -26.95 7.11 -2.01
C ASP A 528 -25.79 7.87 -2.68
N ILE A 529 -25.61 7.66 -3.99
CA ILE A 529 -24.72 8.47 -4.81
C ILE A 529 -25.59 9.60 -5.38
N GLY A 530 -25.48 10.77 -4.76
CA GLY A 530 -26.01 12.02 -5.28
C GLY A 530 -25.32 12.38 -6.59
N ARG A 531 -26.14 12.68 -7.60
CA ARG A 531 -25.76 13.40 -8.82
C ARG A 531 -25.18 14.77 -8.45
N LEU A 532 -23.98 15.05 -8.94
CA LEU A 532 -23.57 16.37 -9.44
C LEU A 532 -22.68 16.17 -10.66
#